data_AF-A0A7V1QRR8-F1
#
_entry.id   AF-A0A7V1QRR8-F1
#
_cell.length_a   1.000
_cell.length_b   1.000
_cell.length_c   1.000
_cell.angle_alpha   90.00
_cell.angle_beta   90.00
_cell.angle_gamma   90.00
#
_symmetry.space_group_name_H-M   'P 1'
#
loop_
_entity.id
_entity.type
_entity.pdbx_description
1 polymer ?
#
loop_
_entity_poly.entity_id
_entity_poly.type
_entity_poly.pdbx_seq_one_letter_code
_entity_poly.pdbx_strand_id
1 'polypeptide(L)'
;MQVILDVDEAWSLMTVIVSQMIDKAGLSPEGKARLRKWRSDHAVGTAEMAELTIDMNEALGSTLDEKTTRLIRRKGYYVSSKEVS
;
A
#
# COMPACT_ATOMS: atom_id res chain seq x y z
N MET A 1 -6.28 -13.00 5.02
CA MET A 1 -5.99 -12.16 6.23
C MET A 1 -6.42 -10.76 5.87
N GLN A 2 -7.28 -10.13 6.67
CA GLN A 2 -7.90 -8.87 6.25
C GLN A 2 -7.17 -7.68 6.87
N VAL A 3 -6.55 -6.86 6.03
CA VAL A 3 -6.07 -5.52 6.40
C VAL A 3 -7.12 -4.54 5.88
N ILE A 4 -7.68 -3.74 6.78
CA ILE A 4 -8.63 -2.68 6.45
C ILE A 4 -8.08 -1.42 7.11
N LEU A 5 -7.73 -0.45 6.28
CA LEU A 5 -7.33 0.88 6.69
C LEU A 5 -8.57 1.78 6.71
N ASP A 6 -8.67 2.63 7.71
CA ASP A 6 -9.47 3.85 7.60
C ASP A 6 -8.73 4.92 6.76
N VAL A 7 -9.41 6.06 6.53
CA VAL A 7 -8.88 7.16 5.70
C VAL A 7 -7.64 7.79 6.34
N ASP A 8 -7.58 7.90 7.66
CA ASP A 8 -6.47 8.51 8.38
C ASP A 8 -5.23 7.60 8.39
N GLU A 9 -5.44 6.30 8.51
CA GLU A 9 -4.42 5.25 8.42
C GLU A 9 -3.85 5.16 7.00
N ALA A 10 -4.71 5.15 5.98
CA ALA A 10 -4.29 5.16 4.58
C ALA A 10 -3.49 6.43 4.25
N TRP A 11 -3.95 7.59 4.73
CA TRP A 11 -3.24 8.85 4.57
C TRP A 11 -1.87 8.86 5.25
N SER A 12 -1.79 8.32 6.46
CA SER A 12 -0.55 8.22 7.23
C SER A 12 0.48 7.35 6.48
N LEU A 13 0.05 6.21 5.94
CA LEU A 13 0.90 5.34 5.14
C LEU A 13 1.40 6.04 3.87
N MET A 14 0.50 6.68 3.13
CA MET A 14 0.86 7.42 1.91
C MET A 14 1.80 8.58 2.18
N THR A 15 1.63 9.28 3.31
CA THR A 15 2.54 10.35 3.73
C THR A 15 3.96 9.85 3.92
N VAL A 16 4.13 8.67 4.54
CA VAL A 16 5.45 8.05 4.71
C VAL A 16 6.04 7.68 3.36
N ILE A 17 5.27 7.03 2.49
CA ILE A 17 5.71 6.60 1.15
C ILE A 17 6.19 7.80 0.32
N VAL A 18 5.36 8.85 0.24
CA VAL A 18 5.68 10.07 -0.52
C VAL A 18 6.94 10.75 0.03
N SER A 19 7.11 10.78 1.35
CA SER A 19 8.31 11.35 1.97
C SER A 19 9.57 10.55 1.57
N GLN A 20 9.52 9.22 1.62
CA GLN A 20 10.64 8.38 1.16
C GLN A 20 10.94 8.60 -0.33
N MET A 21 9.93 8.76 -1.18
CA MET A 21 10.14 9.02 -2.61
C MET A 21 10.80 10.38 -2.87
N ILE A 22 10.34 11.44 -2.19
CA ILE A 22 10.89 12.79 -2.35
C ILE A 22 12.37 12.84 -1.93
N ASP A 23 12.71 12.14 -0.85
CA ASP A 23 14.04 12.23 -0.24
C ASP A 23 15.03 11.26 -0.85
N LYS A 24 14.59 10.04 -1.21
CA LYS A 24 15.49 8.93 -1.52
C LYS A 24 15.42 8.43 -2.97
N ALA A 25 14.36 8.73 -3.72
CA ALA A 25 14.19 8.17 -5.06
C ALA A 25 14.93 8.96 -6.17
N GLY A 26 15.78 9.93 -5.82
CA GLY A 26 16.58 10.68 -6.80
C GLY A 26 15.75 11.49 -7.80
N LEU A 27 14.51 11.86 -7.44
CA LEU A 27 13.58 12.54 -8.33
C LEU A 27 14.08 13.93 -8.76
N SER A 28 13.75 14.32 -10.00
CA SER A 28 13.96 15.68 -10.48
C SER A 28 13.18 16.70 -9.63
N PRO A 29 13.55 17.99 -9.64
CA PRO A 29 12.81 19.03 -8.95
C PRO A 29 11.31 19.07 -9.33
N GLU A 30 11.01 18.88 -10.62
CA GLU A 30 9.65 18.78 -11.15
C GLU A 30 8.90 17.56 -10.59
N GLY A 31 9.55 16.39 -10.56
CA GLY A 31 8.98 15.17 -9.99
C GLY A 31 8.64 15.34 -8.51
N LYS A 32 9.52 16.00 -7.74
CA LYS A 32 9.25 16.33 -6.33
C LYS A 32 8.10 17.31 -6.19
N ALA A 33 8.00 18.32 -7.06
CA ALA A 33 6.89 19.28 -7.04
C ALA A 33 5.54 18.61 -7.32
N ARG A 34 5.48 17.69 -8.30
CA ARG A 34 4.28 16.90 -8.59
C ARG A 34 3.84 16.03 -7.41
N LEU A 35 4.77 15.35 -6.73
CA LEU A 35 4.44 14.56 -5.53
C LEU A 35 3.94 15.42 -4.38
N ARG A 36 4.52 16.61 -4.18
CA ARG A 36 4.03 17.55 -3.16
C ARG A 36 2.63 18.05 -3.49
N LYS A 37 2.35 18.33 -4.76
CA LYS A 37 1.03 18.72 -5.22
C LYS A 37 0.01 17.58 -5.02
N TRP A 38 0.36 16.37 -5.44
CA TRP A 38 -0.49 15.19 -5.22
C TRP A 38 -0.87 15.04 -3.75
N ARG A 39 0.10 15.21 -2.83
CA ARG A 39 -0.14 15.18 -1.39
C ARG A 39 -1.15 16.25 -0.96
N SER A 40 -1.06 17.48 -1.48
CA SER A 40 -2.05 18.51 -1.15
C SER A 40 -3.45 18.19 -1.69
N ASP A 41 -3.53 17.62 -2.89
CA ASP A 41 -4.80 17.33 -3.57
C ASP A 41 -5.53 16.11 -2.95
N HIS A 42 -4.81 15.21 -2.27
CA HIS A 42 -5.34 13.97 -1.66
C HIS A 42 -5.29 13.98 -0.13
N ALA A 43 -5.50 15.14 0.49
CA ALA A 43 -5.53 15.26 1.94
C ALA A 43 -6.75 14.55 2.56
N VAL A 44 -6.69 14.27 3.87
CA VAL A 44 -7.83 13.72 4.62
C VAL A 44 -9.07 14.60 4.43
N GLY A 45 -10.21 13.96 4.15
CA GLY A 45 -11.49 14.62 3.92
C GLY A 45 -11.79 14.96 2.46
N THR A 46 -10.87 14.71 1.53
CA THR A 46 -11.18 14.77 0.09
C THR A 46 -11.82 13.48 -0.41
N ALA A 47 -12.58 13.57 -1.50
CA ALA A 47 -13.21 12.39 -2.11
C ALA A 47 -12.13 11.44 -2.67
N GLU A 48 -11.08 12.01 -3.23
CA GLU A 48 -9.94 11.31 -3.81
C GLU A 48 -9.20 10.47 -2.77
N MET A 49 -9.07 10.95 -1.52
CA MET A 49 -8.45 10.17 -0.44
C MET A 49 -9.37 9.02 0.03
N ALA A 50 -10.68 9.22 0.02
CA ALA A 50 -11.63 8.16 0.33
C ALA A 50 -11.61 7.04 -0.73
N GLU A 51 -11.59 7.40 -2.02
CA GLU A 51 -11.45 6.45 -3.13
C GLU A 51 -10.10 5.70 -3.04
N LEU A 52 -9.00 6.42 -2.81
CA LEU A 52 -7.69 5.79 -2.63
C LEU A 52 -7.67 4.79 -1.47
N THR A 53 -8.38 5.08 -0.38
CA THR A 53 -8.47 4.18 0.78
C THR A 53 -9.16 2.87 0.41
N ILE A 54 -10.23 2.94 -0.39
CA ILE A 54 -10.93 1.74 -0.90
C ILE A 54 -9.97 0.94 -1.78
N ASP A 55 -9.33 1.58 -2.75
CA ASP A 55 -8.39 0.93 -3.68
C ASP A 55 -7.22 0.26 -2.94
N MET A 56 -6.67 0.93 -1.92
CA MET A 56 -5.60 0.39 -1.10
C MET A 56 -6.04 -0.86 -0.34
N ASN A 57 -7.24 -0.84 0.25
CA ASN A 57 -7.79 -1.98 0.97
C ASN A 57 -8.01 -3.18 0.04
N GLU A 58 -8.56 -2.95 -1.15
CA GLU A 58 -8.75 -4.00 -2.16
C GLU A 58 -7.43 -4.60 -2.63
N ALA A 59 -6.44 -3.76 -2.96
CA ALA A 59 -5.15 -4.19 -3.45
C ALA A 59 -4.34 -4.97 -2.40
N LEU A 60 -4.33 -4.49 -1.16
CA LEU A 60 -3.64 -5.15 -0.05
C LEU A 60 -4.32 -6.47 0.30
N GLY A 61 -5.65 -6.48 0.39
CA GLY A 61 -6.42 -7.69 0.65
C GLY A 61 -6.15 -8.78 -0.40
N SER A 62 -6.29 -8.43 -1.68
CA SER A 62 -6.02 -9.35 -2.79
C SER A 62 -4.60 -9.91 -2.74
N THR A 63 -3.59 -9.05 -2.56
CA THR A 63 -2.18 -9.47 -2.50
C THR A 63 -1.90 -10.41 -1.33
N LEU A 64 -2.47 -10.14 -0.16
CA LEU A 64 -2.28 -10.96 1.03
C LEU A 64 -3.00 -12.31 0.90
N ASP A 65 -4.19 -12.32 0.33
CA ASP A 65 -4.95 -13.56 0.13
C ASP A 65 -4.32 -14.44 -0.95
N GLU A 66 -3.82 -13.88 -2.04
CA GLU A 66 -3.03 -14.62 -3.03
C GLU A 66 -1.78 -15.26 -2.40
N LYS A 67 -1.03 -14.50 -1.61
CA LYS A 67 0.17 -15.01 -0.91
C LYS A 67 -0.20 -16.10 0.08
N THR A 68 -1.27 -15.91 0.85
CA THR A 68 -1.74 -16.89 1.85
C THR A 68 -2.21 -18.17 1.18
N THR A 69 -2.92 -18.08 0.05
CA THR A 69 -3.38 -19.24 -0.74
C THR A 69 -2.21 -20.06 -1.28
N ARG A 70 -1.09 -19.41 -1.58
CA ARG A 70 0.16 -20.08 -2.00
C ARG A 70 0.93 -20.69 -0.83
N LEU A 71 0.46 -20.63 0.41
CA LEU A 71 1.12 -21.25 1.56
C LEU A 71 0.36 -22.52 1.98
N ILE A 72 1.10 -23.63 2.08
CA ILE A 72 0.61 -24.90 2.62
C ILE A 72 1.12 -25.03 4.06
N ARG A 73 0.22 -25.29 5.00
CA ARG A 73 0.59 -25.56 6.40
C ARG A 73 1.12 -26.99 6.54
N ARG A 74 2.36 -27.16 6.99
CA ARG A 74 2.96 -28.48 7.31
C ARG A 74 3.56 -28.45 8.70
N LYS A 75 3.19 -29.44 9.54
CA LYS A 75 3.80 -29.76 10.86
C LYS A 75 4.43 -28.55 11.60
N GLY A 76 3.64 -27.49 11.82
CA GLY A 76 4.05 -26.33 12.61
C GLY A 76 4.67 -25.14 11.85
N TYR A 77 4.87 -25.23 10.53
CA TYR A 77 5.39 -24.14 9.68
C TYR A 77 4.63 -24.03 8.35
N TYR A 78 4.88 -22.95 7.60
CA TYR A 78 4.28 -22.69 6.29
C TYR A 78 5.32 -22.87 5.19
N VAL A 79 4.94 -23.52 4.09
CA VAL A 79 5.79 -23.77 2.92
C VAL A 79 5.08 -23.26 1.66
N SER A 80 5.84 -22.73 0.71
CA SER A 80 5.27 -22.23 -0.55
C SER A 80 4.77 -23.39 -1.41
N SER A 81 3.59 -23.26 -2.02
CA SER A 81 3.03 -24.28 -2.93
C SER A 81 3.91 -24.53 -4.15
N LYS A 82 4.77 -23.58 -4.52
CA LYS A 82 5.78 -23.74 -5.59
C LYS A 82 6.98 -24.61 -5.20
N GLU A 83 7.24 -24.79 -3.90
CA GLU A 83 8.36 -25.61 -3.40
C GLU A 83 7.95 -27.07 -3.20
N VAL A 84 6.65 -27.36 -3.31
CA VAL A 84 6.06 -28.70 -3.12
C VAL A 84 5.70 -29.36 -4.46
N SER A 85 5.70 -28.60 -5.56
CA SER A 85 5.43 -29.04 -6.93
C SER A 85 6.69 -29.45 -7.69
#